data_AF-A0A6B3EEU9-F1
#
_entry.id   AF-A0A6B3EEU9-F1
#
_cell.length_a   1.000
_cell.length_b   1.000
_cell.length_c   1.000
_cell.angle_alpha   90.00
_cell.angle_beta   90.00
_cell.angle_gamma   90.00
#
_symmetry.space_group_name_H-M   'P 1'
#
loop_
_entity.id
_entity.type
_entity.pdbx_description
1 polymer ?
#
loop_
_entity_poly.entity_id
_entity_poly.type
_entity_poly.pdbx_seq_one_letter_code
_entity_poly.pdbx_strand_id
1 'polypeptide(L)' 'AFVRAAVTQGERSQLVELEINPGRANRARINRSSQVRPRDVLGIVRSVLFAPEDLALVKGDPGERRRFLDELLTA' A
#
# COMPACT_ATOMS: atom_id res chain seq x y z
N ALA A 1 -12.70 -9.09 2.84
CA ALA A 1 -12.53 -8.14 3.96
C ALA A 1 -12.57 -6.71 3.43
N PHE A 2 -13.00 -5.74 4.23
CA PHE A 2 -13.02 -4.32 3.82
C PHE A 2 -12.15 -3.49 4.74
N VAL A 3 -11.34 -2.61 4.15
CA VAL A 3 -10.52 -1.62 4.85
C VAL A 3 -10.89 -0.24 4.33
N ARG A 4 -11.05 0.72 5.23
CA ARG A 4 -11.36 2.11 4.88
C ARG A 4 -10.44 3.06 5.62
N ALA A 5 -10.00 4.10 4.93
CA ALA A 5 -9.20 5.16 5.51
C ALA A 5 -9.68 6.51 4.98
N ALA A 6 -9.93 7.46 5.88
CA ALA A 6 -10.02 8.86 5.53
C ALA A 6 -8.60 9.44 5.60
N VAL A 7 -8.10 9.96 4.49
CA VAL A 7 -6.73 10.46 4.38
C VAL A 7 -6.76 11.94 4.09
N THR A 8 -6.03 12.72 4.89
CA THR A 8 -5.93 14.16 4.76
C THR A 8 -4.50 14.54 4.38
N GLN A 9 -4.37 15.29 3.29
CA GLN A 9 -3.09 15.82 2.81
C GLN A 9 -3.26 17.32 2.53
N GLY A 10 -2.74 18.16 3.42
CA GLY A 10 -3.06 19.58 3.43
C GLY A 10 -4.57 19.79 3.59
N GLU A 11 -5.16 20.61 2.73
CA GLU A 11 -6.61 20.89 2.72
C GLU A 11 -7.46 19.82 2.03
N ARG A 12 -6.84 18.81 1.41
CA ARG A 12 -7.56 17.76 0.67
C ARG A 12 -7.84 16.59 1.59
N SER A 13 -9.11 16.20 1.67
CA SER A 13 -9.55 14.97 2.34
C SER A 13 -10.11 13.98 1.33
N GLN A 14 -9.65 12.73 1.38
CA GLN A 14 -10.06 11.66 0.48
C GLN A 14 -10.45 10.42 1.28
N LEU A 15 -11.56 9.77 0.90
CA LEU A 15 -11.92 8.46 1.42
C LEU A 15 -11.36 7.38 0.51
N VAL A 16 -10.50 6.52 1.04
CA VAL A 16 -9.97 5.33 0.37
C VAL A 16 -10.69 4.10 0.91
N GLU A 17 -11.20 3.26 0.01
CA GLU A 17 -11.84 1.99 0.36
C GLU A 17 -11.18 0.85 -0.41
N LEU A 18 -10.73 -0.19 0.30
CA LEU A 18 -10.15 -1.39 -0.26
C LEU A 18 -10.99 -2.61 0.12
N GLU A 19 -11.41 -3.37 -0.88
CA GLU A 19 -12.05 -4.67 -0.73
C GLU A 19 -11.04 -5.77 -1.10
N ILE A 20 -10.71 -6.58 -0.09
CA ILE A 20 -9.82 -7.73 -0.22
C ILE A 20 -10.68 -8.95 -0.52
N ASN A 21 -10.51 -9.51 -1.72
CA ASN A 21 -11.31 -10.62 -2.23
C ASN A 21 -10.48 -11.91 -2.27
N PRO A 22 -10.75 -12.90 -1.40
CA PRO A 22 -10.04 -14.17 -1.43
C PRO A 22 -10.20 -14.86 -2.80
N GLY A 23 -9.09 -15.28 -3.40
CA GLY A 23 -9.07 -15.97 -4.69
C GLY A 23 -9.48 -15.13 -5.90
N ARG A 24 -9.62 -13.79 -5.76
CA ARG A 24 -9.95 -12.86 -6.85
C ARG A 24 -9.12 -11.58 -6.75
N ALA A 25 -9.17 -10.75 -7.78
CA ALA A 25 -8.52 -9.44 -7.73
C ALA A 25 -9.13 -8.54 -6.65
N ASN A 26 -8.27 -7.83 -5.93
CA ASN A 26 -8.68 -6.78 -5.00
C ASN A 26 -9.33 -5.62 -5.75
N ARG A 27 -10.18 -4.89 -5.04
CA ARG A 27 -10.99 -3.81 -5.59
C ARG A 27 -10.80 -2.56 -4.74
N ALA A 28 -10.74 -1.40 -5.39
CA ALA A 28 -10.55 -0.13 -4.71
C ALA A 28 -11.59 0.91 -5.13
N ARG A 29 -11.87 1.87 -4.25
CA ARG A 29 -12.66 3.08 -4.53
C ARG A 29 -12.01 4.29 -3.86
N ILE A 30 -12.14 5.44 -4.51
CA ILE A 30 -11.70 6.74 -3.98
C ILE A 30 -12.91 7.66 -3.96
N ASN A 31 -13.23 8.25 -2.81
CA ASN A 31 -14.37 9.16 -2.65
C ASN A 31 -15.72 8.56 -3.07
N ARG A 32 -15.94 7.27 -2.78
CA ARG A 32 -17.16 6.51 -3.16
C ARG A 32 -17.44 6.48 -4.68
N SER A 33 -16.42 6.69 -5.50
CA SER A 33 -16.53 6.63 -6.96
C SER A 33 -16.64 5.20 -7.50
N SER A 34 -16.69 5.08 -8.83
CA SER A 34 -16.56 3.80 -9.52
C SER A 34 -15.27 3.08 -9.13
N GLN A 35 -15.28 1.76 -9.28
CA GLN A 35 -14.16 0.93 -8.92
C GLN A 35 -12.90 1.27 -9.73
N VAL A 36 -11.78 1.47 -9.04
CA VAL A 36 -10.46 1.72 -9.62
C VAL A 36 -9.54 0.51 -9.39
N ARG A 37 -8.38 0.50 -10.05
CA ARG A 37 -7.39 -0.56 -9.83
C ARG A 37 -6.75 -0.33 -8.45
N PRO A 38 -6.41 -1.38 -7.68
CA PRO A 38 -5.74 -1.21 -6.39
C PRO A 38 -4.47 -0.36 -6.44
N ARG A 39 -3.72 -0.42 -7.55
CA ARG A 39 -2.52 0.41 -7.75
C ARG A 39 -2.80 1.91 -7.77
N ASP A 40 -4.00 2.32 -8.16
CA ASP A 40 -4.39 3.73 -8.26
C ASP A 40 -4.59 4.35 -6.86
N VAL A 41 -4.62 3.53 -5.81
CA VAL A 41 -4.67 3.96 -4.41
C VAL A 41 -3.27 4.30 -3.86
N LEU A 42 -2.21 3.75 -4.47
CA LEU A 42 -0.83 3.99 -4.03
C LEU A 42 -0.50 5.48 -4.13
N GLY A 43 0.23 6.00 -3.15
CA GLY A 43 0.58 7.41 -3.06
C GLY A 43 -0.47 8.31 -2.42
N ILE A 44 -1.75 7.89 -2.35
CA ILE A 44 -2.80 8.62 -1.60
C ILE A 44 -2.56 8.44 -0.10
N VAL A 45 -2.41 7.19 0.34
CA VAL A 45 -2.09 6.88 1.73
C VAL A 45 -0.58 6.75 1.85
N ARG A 46 0.08 7.71 2.51
CA ARG A 46 1.47 7.54 2.93
C ARG A 46 1.47 6.69 4.20
N SER A 47 1.90 5.44 4.07
CA SER A 47 2.07 4.53 5.20
C SER A 47 3.41 3.80 5.10
N VAL A 48 3.97 3.48 6.26
CA VAL A 48 5.09 2.56 6.39
C VAL A 48 4.60 1.36 7.20
N LEU A 49 4.95 0.15 6.78
CA LEU A 49 4.69 -1.08 7.52
C LEU A 49 5.99 -1.48 8.22
N PHE A 50 5.88 -1.88 9.49
CA PHE A 50 6.94 -2.57 10.21
C PHE A 50 6.47 -3.98 10.50
N ALA A 51 7.23 -4.97 10.05
CA ALA A 51 6.94 -6.39 10.22
C ALA A 51 8.17 -7.11 10.81
N PRO A 52 8.00 -8.24 11.51
CA PRO A 52 9.13 -9.00 12.08
C PRO A 52 10.23 -9.35 11.06
N GLU A 53 9.83 -9.57 9.80
CA GLU A 53 10.70 -9.91 8.68
C GLU A 53 11.68 -8.78 8.33
N ASP A 54 11.38 -7.54 8.70
CA ASP A 54 12.26 -6.37 8.46
C ASP A 54 13.60 -6.50 9.20
N LEU A 55 13.71 -7.37 10.20
CA LEU A 55 14.99 -7.67 10.85
C LEU A 55 16.02 -8.25 9.85
N ALA A 56 15.57 -8.91 8.79
CA ALA A 56 16.43 -9.41 7.71
C ALA A 56 17.14 -8.26 6.97
N LEU A 57 16.55 -7.07 6.89
CA LEU A 57 17.21 -5.89 6.31
C LEU A 57 18.43 -5.45 7.13
N VAL A 58 18.45 -5.74 8.43
CA VAL A 58 19.54 -5.36 9.34
C VAL A 58 20.58 -6.47 9.46
N LYS A 59 20.13 -7.72 9.63
CA LYS A 59 20.99 -8.87 9.97
C LYS A 59 21.25 -9.85 8.83
N GLY A 60 20.50 -9.73 7.73
CA GLY A 60 20.62 -10.61 6.58
C GLY A 60 21.73 -10.18 5.61
N ASP A 61 21.84 -10.94 4.52
CA ASP A 61 22.84 -10.69 3.49
C ASP A 61 22.60 -9.35 2.78
N PRO A 62 23.65 -8.71 2.23
CA PRO A 62 23.51 -7.50 1.41
C PRO A 62 22.50 -7.63 0.25
N GLY A 63 22.25 -8.86 -0.23
CA GLY A 63 21.22 -9.15 -1.23
C GLY A 63 19.81 -8.70 -0.81
N GLU A 64 19.44 -8.90 0.46
CA GLU A 64 18.12 -8.53 0.98
C GLU A 64 17.89 -7.02 0.93
N ARG A 65 18.89 -6.24 1.37
CA ARG A 65 18.84 -4.78 1.30
C ARG A 65 18.77 -4.27 -0.14
N ARG A 66 19.56 -4.85 -1.05
CA ARG A 66 19.52 -4.47 -2.48
C ARG A 66 18.16 -4.75 -3.10
N ARG A 67 17.62 -5.95 -2.92
CA ARG A 67 16.30 -6.33 -3.40
C ARG A 67 15.20 -5.41 -2.86
N PHE A 68 15.22 -5.12 -1.56
CA PHE A 68 14.28 -4.18 -0.94
C PHE A 68 14.34 -2.78 -1.58
N LEU A 69 15.55 -2.24 -1.78
CA LEU A 69 15.73 -0.95 -2.46
C LEU A 69 15.26 -0.99 -3.92
N ASP A 70 15.53 -2.07 -4.65
CA ASP A 70 15.12 -2.24 -6.04
C ASP A 70 13.58 -2.29 -6.16
N GLU A 71 12.91 -3.04 -5.28
CA GLU A 71 11.45 -3.10 -5.19
C GLU A 71 10.85 -1.71 -4.89
N LEU A 72 11.46 -0.93 -3.98
CA LEU A 72 11.00 0.42 -3.66
C LEU A 72 11.19 1.43 -4.79
N LEU A 73 12.24 1.28 -5.61
CA LEU A 73 12.58 2.24 -6.67
C LEU A 73 11.86 1.97 -7.99
N THR A 74 11.39 0.74 -8.21
CA THR A 74 10.76 0.31 -9.48
C THR A 74 9.24 0.16 -9.42
N ALA A 75 8.65 0.19 -8.23
CA ALA A 75 7.20 0.09 -7.99
C ALA A 75 6.41 1.39 -8.28
#